data_AF-A0A6G1PWP6-F1
#
_entry.id   AF-A0A6G1PWP6-F1
#
_cell.length_a   1.000
_cell.length_b   1.000
_cell.length_c   1.000
_cell.angle_alpha   90.00
_cell.angle_beta   90.00
_cell.angle_gamma   90.00
#
_symmetry.space_group_name_H-M   'P 1'
#
loop_
_entity.id
_entity.type
_entity.pdbx_description
1 polymer ?
#
loop_
_entity_poly.entity_id
_entity_poly.type
_entity_poly.pdbx_seq_one_letter_code
_entity_poly.pdbx_strand_id
1 'polypeptide(L)'
;MVLISVDRYVTICDPLHYPTRVTVRRVKLCISLCWLCSNLYSSFFVTNNPFQKDVYVSCLGKCVFFIDYTLGTVDIFVTFIIPVTVIVVLYVRVFVVAVSQARAMRSHITAVTLQHSVTVTSRKSELKAARTLGVLVAVFLMCFCPYYCVSFAAGNILSSSYGILVPCLFCLNSCLNPLIYALFYPWFRRAVKLIVTLQILQPGSREANIL
;
A
#
# COMPACT_ATOMS: atom_id res chain seq x y z
N MET A 1 2.19 1.15 2.93
CA MET A 1 0.73 1.37 2.76
C MET A 1 0.11 2.19 3.87
N VAL A 2 0.40 1.91 5.15
CA VAL A 2 -0.13 2.67 6.31
C VAL A 2 0.01 4.20 6.15
N LEU A 3 1.20 4.72 5.81
CA LEU A 3 1.40 6.16 5.63
C LEU A 3 0.53 6.78 4.52
N ILE A 4 0.28 6.04 3.43
CA ILE A 4 -0.60 6.46 2.34
C ILE A 4 -2.05 6.48 2.82
N SER A 5 -2.46 5.50 3.64
CA SER A 5 -3.79 5.47 4.26
C SER A 5 -3.99 6.63 5.24
N VAL A 6 -2.96 6.98 6.03
CA VAL A 6 -2.98 8.15 6.94
C VAL A 6 -3.10 9.45 6.14
N ASP A 7 -2.30 9.63 5.09
CA ASP A 7 -2.39 10.79 4.18
C ASP A 7 -3.83 11.00 3.70
N ARG A 8 -4.44 9.94 3.17
CA ARG A 8 -5.81 9.96 2.65
C ARG A 8 -6.84 10.23 3.75
N TYR A 9 -6.62 9.66 4.92
CA TYR A 9 -7.46 9.94 6.09
C TYR A 9 -7.44 11.43 6.43
N VAL A 10 -6.25 12.06 6.52
CA VAL A 10 -6.13 13.49 6.84
C VAL A 10 -6.72 14.35 5.72
N THR A 11 -6.53 14.01 4.45
CA THR A 11 -7.13 14.77 3.33
C THR A 11 -8.66 14.78 3.39
N ILE A 12 -9.29 13.64 3.69
CA ILE A 12 -10.75 13.49 3.63
C ILE A 12 -11.42 13.90 4.95
N CYS A 13 -10.82 13.57 6.09
CA CYS A 13 -11.40 13.84 7.40
C CYS A 13 -11.05 15.24 7.92
N ASP A 14 -9.85 15.74 7.64
CA ASP A 14 -9.33 17.01 8.16
C ASP A 14 -8.82 17.97 7.05
N PRO A 15 -9.63 18.30 6.01
CA PRO A 15 -9.16 19.04 4.83
C PRO A 15 -8.58 20.43 5.16
N LEU A 16 -9.13 21.13 6.16
CA LEU A 16 -8.66 22.47 6.58
C LEU A 16 -7.30 22.43 7.29
N HIS A 17 -6.98 21.32 7.95
CA HIS A 17 -5.72 21.13 8.65
C HIS A 17 -4.69 20.36 7.82
N TYR A 18 -5.07 19.85 6.65
CA TYR A 18 -4.16 19.15 5.75
C TYR A 18 -2.88 19.94 5.42
N PRO A 19 -2.92 21.22 4.97
CA PRO A 19 -1.71 21.95 4.58
C PRO A 19 -0.77 22.24 5.76
N THR A 20 -1.30 22.31 6.98
CA THR A 20 -0.49 22.54 8.20
C THR A 20 0.04 21.24 8.80
N ARG A 21 -0.66 20.12 8.63
CA ARG A 21 -0.25 18.80 9.15
C ARG A 21 0.70 18.06 8.22
N VAL A 22 0.40 18.03 6.91
CA VAL A 22 1.15 17.28 5.89
C VAL A 22 2.09 18.23 5.14
N THR A 23 3.32 18.36 5.64
CA THR A 23 4.36 19.16 5.00
C THR A 23 5.41 18.28 4.34
N VAL A 24 6.04 18.77 3.27
CA VAL A 24 7.08 18.05 2.51
C VAL A 24 8.21 17.58 3.43
N ARG A 25 8.63 18.42 4.40
CA ARG A 25 9.68 18.07 5.37
C ARG A 25 9.29 16.89 6.25
N ARG A 26 8.04 16.87 6.76
CA ARG A 26 7.53 15.76 7.58
C ARG A 26 7.38 14.48 6.76
N VAL A 27 6.88 14.56 5.54
CA VAL A 27 6.75 13.39 4.65
C VAL A 27 8.11 12.76 4.35
N LYS A 28 9.13 13.56 4.01
CA LYS A 28 10.50 13.06 3.80
C LYS A 28 11.06 12.38 5.05
N LEU A 29 10.84 12.96 6.23
CA LEU A 29 11.26 12.37 7.51
C LEU A 29 10.55 11.03 7.75
N CYS A 30 9.22 10.96 7.58
CA CYS A 30 8.46 9.72 7.76
C CYS A 30 8.92 8.61 6.81
N ILE A 31 9.21 8.94 5.54
CA ILE A 31 9.73 7.98 4.57
C ILE A 31 11.12 7.48 5.00
N SER A 32 12.01 8.39 5.39
CA SER A 32 13.36 8.04 5.84
C SER A 32 13.33 7.14 7.09
N LEU A 33 12.51 7.47 8.08
CA LEU A 33 12.32 6.65 9.28
C LEU A 33 11.73 5.28 8.94
N CYS A 34 10.74 5.22 8.04
CA CYS A 34 10.17 3.96 7.60
C CYS A 34 11.23 3.03 6.97
N TRP A 35 12.08 3.57 6.09
CA TRP A 35 13.19 2.83 5.51
C TRP A 35 14.21 2.39 6.55
N LEU A 36 14.59 3.27 7.48
CA LEU A 36 15.51 2.93 8.55
C LEU A 36 14.96 1.78 9.42
N CYS A 37 13.70 1.89 9.88
CA CYS A 37 13.03 0.85 10.64
C CYS A 37 12.95 -0.47 9.86
N SER A 38 12.67 -0.41 8.55
CA SER A 38 12.58 -1.59 7.70
C SER A 38 13.94 -2.29 7.56
N ASN A 39 15.03 -1.51 7.37
CA ASN A 39 16.38 -2.06 7.31
C ASN A 39 16.81 -2.66 8.65
N LEU A 40 16.55 -1.97 9.76
CA LEU A 40 16.84 -2.49 11.10
C LEU A 40 16.08 -3.78 11.39
N TYR A 41 14.80 -3.83 11.02
CA TYR A 41 13.97 -5.02 11.14
C TYR A 41 14.50 -6.17 10.30
N SER A 42 14.79 -5.94 9.01
CA SER A 42 15.35 -6.96 8.12
C SER A 42 16.70 -7.47 8.61
N SER A 43 17.60 -6.59 9.05
CA SER A 43 18.90 -6.97 9.62
C SER A 43 18.73 -7.81 10.88
N PHE A 44 17.83 -7.41 11.79
CA PHE A 44 17.50 -8.19 12.98
C PHE A 44 16.97 -9.58 12.60
N PHE A 45 16.05 -9.65 11.63
CA PHE A 45 15.48 -10.90 11.18
C PHE A 45 16.55 -11.82 10.57
N VAL A 46 17.45 -11.30 9.74
CA VAL A 46 18.55 -12.07 9.14
C VAL A 46 19.56 -12.53 10.18
N THR A 47 19.98 -11.67 11.10
CA THR A 47 20.99 -12.02 12.12
C THR A 47 20.47 -13.02 13.15
N ASN A 48 19.18 -12.99 13.47
CA ASN A 48 18.57 -13.92 14.44
C ASN A 48 18.00 -15.19 13.80
N ASN A 49 18.08 -15.34 12.47
CA ASN A 49 17.74 -16.61 11.83
C ASN A 49 18.92 -17.60 12.01
N PRO A 50 18.73 -18.73 12.73
CA PRO A 50 19.83 -19.62 13.13
C PRO A 50 20.48 -20.42 11.98
N PHE A 51 20.13 -20.16 10.72
CA PHE A 51 20.64 -20.88 9.54
C PHE A 51 22.14 -20.89 9.34
N GLN A 52 22.87 -19.95 9.94
CA GLN A 52 24.29 -19.86 9.69
C GLN A 52 25.14 -20.76 10.59
N LYS A 53 24.60 -21.31 11.69
CA LYS A 53 25.46 -21.94 12.72
C LYS A 53 25.66 -23.45 12.61
N ASP A 54 24.69 -24.24 12.14
CA ASP A 54 24.76 -25.70 12.34
C ASP A 54 24.66 -26.64 11.12
N VAL A 55 24.65 -26.16 9.87
CA VAL A 55 24.64 -27.09 8.71
C VAL A 55 25.56 -26.62 7.58
N TYR A 56 26.86 -26.59 7.86
CA TYR A 56 27.83 -26.93 6.81
C TYR A 56 27.67 -28.44 6.57
N VAL A 57 27.29 -28.82 5.34
CA VAL A 57 27.06 -30.20 4.82
C VAL A 57 25.57 -30.51 4.61
N SER A 58 25.01 -29.93 3.55
CA SER A 58 24.06 -30.65 2.68
C SER A 58 24.07 -29.99 1.30
N CYS A 59 24.56 -30.76 0.33
CA CYS A 59 24.66 -30.56 -1.13
C CYS A 59 24.08 -29.30 -1.79
N LEU A 60 24.92 -28.70 -2.64
CA LEU A 60 24.64 -27.88 -3.82
C LEU A 60 23.15 -27.62 -4.15
N GLY A 61 22.68 -26.38 -3.94
CA GLY A 61 21.56 -25.82 -4.70
C GLY A 61 20.18 -25.74 -4.05
N LYS A 62 20.00 -26.03 -2.76
CA LYS A 62 18.71 -25.83 -2.06
C LYS A 62 18.81 -24.75 -0.97
N CYS A 63 18.40 -23.52 -1.29
CA CYS A 63 18.14 -22.50 -0.27
C CYS A 63 16.79 -22.79 0.39
N VAL A 64 16.83 -23.42 1.57
CA VAL A 64 15.63 -23.67 2.38
C VAL A 64 15.52 -22.55 3.42
N PHE A 65 14.35 -21.89 3.49
CA PHE A 65 14.01 -20.93 4.54
C PHE A 65 13.17 -21.63 5.63
N PHE A 66 13.74 -21.73 6.82
CA PHE A 66 13.21 -22.25 8.08
C PHE A 66 13.09 -21.09 9.06
N ILE A 67 11.86 -20.68 9.32
CA ILE A 67 11.59 -19.58 10.24
C ILE A 67 11.17 -20.22 11.55
N ASP A 68 11.86 -19.91 12.65
CA ASP A 68 11.42 -20.36 13.97
C ASP A 68 10.00 -19.87 14.25
N TYR A 69 9.18 -20.71 14.89
CA TYR A 69 7.78 -20.38 15.18
C TYR A 69 7.63 -19.04 15.92
N THR A 70 8.52 -18.75 16.86
CA THR A 70 8.53 -17.48 17.62
C THR A 70 8.84 -16.29 16.71
N LEU A 71 9.88 -16.38 15.87
CA LEU A 71 10.25 -15.31 14.94
C LEU A 71 9.19 -15.11 13.85
N GLY A 72 8.61 -16.20 13.33
CA GLY A 72 7.51 -16.15 12.37
C GLY A 72 6.24 -15.54 12.96
N THR A 73 5.97 -15.78 14.24
CA THR A 73 4.86 -15.14 14.98
C THR A 73 5.09 -13.66 15.16
N VAL A 74 6.31 -13.23 15.52
CA VAL A 74 6.61 -11.80 15.59
C VAL A 74 6.50 -11.16 14.21
N ASP A 75 6.97 -11.82 13.15
CA ASP A 75 6.90 -11.30 11.79
C ASP A 75 5.46 -11.04 11.34
N ILE A 76 4.57 -12.03 11.46
CA ILE A 76 3.17 -11.86 11.02
C ILE A 76 2.47 -10.70 11.74
N PHE A 77 2.76 -10.48 13.03
CA PHE A 77 2.17 -9.36 13.75
C PHE A 77 2.69 -8.01 13.26
N VAL A 78 4.01 -7.88 13.11
CA VAL A 78 4.69 -6.62 12.77
C VAL A 78 4.47 -6.24 11.30
N THR A 79 4.57 -7.19 10.38
CA THR A 79 4.56 -6.92 8.94
C THR A 79 3.17 -7.01 8.31
N PHE A 80 2.26 -7.77 8.92
CA PHE A 80 0.94 -8.04 8.36
C PHE A 80 -0.23 -7.56 9.25
N ILE A 81 -0.42 -8.13 10.44
CA ILE A 81 -1.61 -7.88 11.26
C ILE A 81 -1.72 -6.41 11.67
N ILE A 82 -0.70 -5.84 12.33
CA ILE A 82 -0.74 -4.46 12.80
C ILE A 82 -0.95 -3.48 11.63
N PRO A 83 -0.18 -3.55 10.52
CA PRO A 83 -0.40 -2.68 9.36
C PRO A 83 -1.81 -2.81 8.77
N VAL A 84 -2.32 -4.02 8.58
CA VAL A 84 -3.65 -4.26 8.01
C VAL A 84 -4.74 -3.70 8.91
N THR A 85 -4.68 -3.93 10.22
CA THR A 85 -5.68 -3.42 11.17
C THR A 85 -5.72 -1.90 11.14
N VAL A 86 -4.57 -1.22 11.19
CA VAL A 86 -4.50 0.25 11.10
C VAL A 86 -5.11 0.73 9.78
N ILE A 87 -4.75 0.09 8.67
CA ILE A 87 -5.27 0.45 7.35
C ILE A 87 -6.80 0.32 7.29
N VAL A 88 -7.35 -0.82 7.73
CA VAL A 88 -8.80 -1.08 7.72
C VAL A 88 -9.55 -0.06 8.57
N VAL A 89 -9.07 0.21 9.79
CA VAL A 89 -9.71 1.18 10.70
C VAL A 89 -9.73 2.59 10.08
N LEU A 90 -8.61 3.04 9.51
CA LEU A 90 -8.54 4.34 8.85
C LEU A 90 -9.50 4.42 7.67
N TYR A 91 -9.61 3.38 6.84
CA TYR A 91 -10.52 3.39 5.71
C TYR A 91 -11.99 3.33 6.09
N VAL A 92 -12.36 2.57 7.12
CA VAL A 92 -13.72 2.57 7.65
C VAL A 92 -14.08 3.97 8.15
N ARG A 93 -13.18 4.65 8.88
CA ARG A 93 -13.39 6.03 9.31
C ARG A 93 -13.59 6.98 8.13
N VAL A 94 -12.74 6.91 7.11
CA VAL A 94 -12.88 7.70 5.88
C VAL A 94 -14.23 7.47 5.21
N PHE A 95 -14.65 6.21 5.07
CA PHE A 95 -15.93 5.87 4.47
C PHE A 95 -17.12 6.41 5.26
N VAL A 96 -17.11 6.26 6.59
CA VAL A 96 -18.15 6.79 7.47
C VAL A 96 -18.24 8.32 7.38
N VAL A 97 -17.10 9.01 7.39
CA VAL A 97 -17.06 10.48 7.24
C VAL A 97 -17.59 10.90 5.87
N ALA A 98 -17.19 10.22 4.79
CA ALA A 98 -17.68 10.53 3.45
C ALA A 98 -19.21 10.33 3.33
N VAL A 99 -19.76 9.24 3.90
CA VAL A 99 -21.20 8.94 3.86
C VAL A 99 -22.01 9.88 4.74
N SER A 100 -21.55 10.16 5.96
CA SER A 100 -22.24 11.09 6.87
C SER A 100 -22.32 12.49 6.28
N GLN A 101 -21.24 12.98 5.67
CA GLN A 101 -21.24 14.27 5.02
C GLN A 101 -22.08 14.28 3.73
N ALA A 102 -22.15 13.18 2.97
CA ALA A 102 -23.05 13.06 1.82
C ALA A 102 -24.53 13.08 2.23
N ARG A 103 -24.87 12.52 3.39
CA ARG A 103 -26.23 12.55 3.97
C ARG A 103 -26.59 13.94 4.48
N ALA A 104 -25.70 14.62 5.20
CA ALA A 104 -25.90 15.98 5.71
C ALA A 104 -26.05 17.02 4.57
N MET A 105 -25.47 16.77 3.40
CA MET A 105 -25.56 17.66 2.25
C MET A 105 -26.92 17.59 1.52
N ARG A 106 -27.71 16.53 1.70
CA ARG A 106 -29.04 16.40 1.09
C ARG A 106 -30.10 17.33 1.70
N SER A 107 -29.83 17.97 2.84
CA SER A 107 -30.83 18.76 3.59
C SER A 107 -30.82 20.28 3.33
N HIS A 108 -29.83 20.84 2.63
CA HIS A 108 -29.74 22.28 2.37
C HIS A 108 -29.71 22.60 0.87
N ILE A 109 -30.89 22.65 0.27
CA ILE A 109 -31.13 22.97 -1.14
C ILE A 109 -31.68 24.40 -1.20
N THR A 110 -30.95 25.35 -1.79
CA THR A 110 -31.50 26.34 -2.77
C THR A 110 -30.53 27.44 -3.24
N ALA A 111 -29.46 27.83 -2.51
CA ALA A 111 -28.64 28.99 -2.93
C ALA A 111 -27.23 28.69 -3.50
N VAL A 112 -26.73 27.45 -3.43
CA VAL A 112 -25.29 27.13 -3.58
C VAL A 112 -24.93 26.41 -4.90
N THR A 113 -25.83 26.36 -5.89
CA THR A 113 -25.76 25.44 -7.04
C THR A 113 -24.44 25.42 -7.84
N LEU A 114 -23.73 26.55 -7.99
CA LEU A 114 -22.46 26.61 -8.73
C LEU A 114 -21.25 26.10 -7.90
N GLN A 115 -21.14 26.52 -6.63
CA GLN A 115 -20.11 26.07 -5.69
C GLN A 115 -20.33 24.60 -5.27
N HIS A 116 -21.59 24.17 -5.29
CA HIS A 116 -22.05 22.80 -5.03
C HIS A 116 -21.67 21.82 -6.15
N SER A 117 -21.61 22.26 -7.41
CA SER A 117 -21.18 21.40 -8.53
C SER A 117 -19.70 21.03 -8.42
N VAL A 118 -18.83 22.02 -8.11
CA VAL A 118 -17.38 21.83 -7.99
C VAL A 118 -17.02 21.00 -6.75
N THR A 119 -17.67 21.26 -5.61
CA THR A 119 -17.43 20.50 -4.37
C THR A 119 -18.00 19.08 -4.42
N VAL A 120 -19.12 18.84 -5.11
CA VAL A 120 -19.64 17.48 -5.34
C VAL A 120 -18.76 16.70 -6.30
N THR A 121 -18.25 17.33 -7.36
CA THR A 121 -17.37 16.67 -8.33
C THR A 121 -16.00 16.33 -7.74
N SER A 122 -15.40 17.22 -6.92
CA SER A 122 -14.17 16.90 -6.18
C SER A 122 -14.39 15.77 -5.17
N ARG A 123 -15.50 15.78 -4.43
CA ARG A 123 -15.79 14.73 -3.45
C ARG A 123 -16.10 13.37 -4.09
N LYS A 124 -16.74 13.37 -5.27
CA LYS A 124 -17.01 12.14 -6.03
C LYS A 124 -15.71 11.55 -6.59
N SER A 125 -14.74 12.38 -6.97
CA SER A 125 -13.41 11.92 -7.37
C SER A 125 -12.60 11.39 -6.17
N GLU A 126 -12.74 12.00 -4.99
CA GLU A 126 -12.15 11.51 -3.74
C GLU A 126 -12.73 10.15 -3.29
N LEU A 127 -14.05 9.96 -3.37
CA LEU A 127 -14.67 8.67 -3.06
C LEU A 127 -14.27 7.59 -4.07
N LYS A 128 -14.10 7.96 -5.34
CA LYS A 128 -13.53 7.07 -6.36
C LYS A 128 -12.08 6.69 -6.01
N ALA A 129 -11.26 7.64 -5.56
CA ALA A 129 -9.90 7.37 -5.08
C ALA A 129 -9.89 6.46 -3.84
N ALA A 130 -10.82 6.65 -2.90
CA ALA A 130 -10.99 5.77 -1.73
C ALA A 130 -11.38 4.34 -2.12
N ARG A 131 -12.26 4.17 -3.11
CA ARG A 131 -12.60 2.84 -3.67
C ARG A 131 -11.37 2.13 -4.22
N THR A 132 -10.49 2.86 -4.91
CA THR A 132 -9.27 2.28 -5.50
C THR A 132 -8.24 1.90 -4.44
N LEU A 133 -8.24 2.58 -3.29
CA LEU A 133 -7.47 2.18 -2.12
C LEU A 133 -8.05 0.96 -1.42
N GLY A 134 -9.37 0.80 -1.39
CA GLY A 134 -10.01 -0.45 -0.94
C GLY A 134 -9.60 -1.66 -1.79
N VAL A 135 -9.52 -1.48 -3.12
CA VAL A 135 -9.00 -2.50 -4.04
C VAL A 135 -7.53 -2.82 -3.73
N LEU A 136 -6.69 -1.81 -3.47
CA LEU A 136 -5.30 -2.00 -3.05
C LEU A 136 -5.16 -2.88 -1.81
N VAL A 137 -5.99 -2.64 -0.80
CA VAL A 137 -5.99 -3.43 0.44
C VAL A 137 -6.43 -4.87 0.17
N ALA A 138 -7.49 -5.08 -0.62
CA ALA A 138 -7.94 -6.42 -0.98
C ALA A 138 -6.87 -7.21 -1.75
N VAL A 139 -6.21 -6.56 -2.73
CA VAL A 139 -5.11 -7.17 -3.49
C VAL A 139 -3.93 -7.52 -2.59
N PHE A 140 -3.54 -6.60 -1.69
CA PHE A 140 -2.49 -6.86 -0.71
C PHE A 140 -2.81 -8.08 0.16
N LEU A 141 -4.03 -8.18 0.68
CA LEU A 141 -4.48 -9.33 1.48
C LEU A 141 -4.47 -10.63 0.68
N MET A 142 -4.93 -10.61 -0.58
CA MET A 142 -4.92 -11.80 -1.46
C MET A 142 -3.50 -12.31 -1.75
N CYS A 143 -2.51 -11.41 -1.86
CA CYS A 143 -1.12 -11.79 -2.07
C CYS A 143 -0.41 -12.29 -0.80
N PHE A 144 -0.71 -11.70 0.36
CA PHE A 144 0.03 -11.95 1.61
C PHE A 144 -0.59 -13.08 2.45
N CYS A 145 -1.92 -13.19 2.48
CA CYS A 145 -2.62 -14.17 3.32
C CYS A 145 -2.23 -15.63 2.99
N PRO A 146 -2.16 -16.07 1.72
CA PRO A 146 -1.75 -17.44 1.40
C PRO A 146 -0.36 -17.79 1.91
N TYR A 147 0.58 -16.83 1.87
CA TYR A 147 1.93 -17.01 2.39
C TYR A 147 1.93 -17.30 3.89
N TYR A 148 1.30 -16.45 4.69
CA TYR A 148 1.25 -16.64 6.14
C TYR A 148 0.45 -17.87 6.56
N CYS A 149 -0.66 -18.17 5.88
CA CYS A 149 -1.43 -19.38 6.15
C CYS A 149 -0.61 -20.65 5.94
N VAL A 150 0.14 -20.75 4.84
CA VAL A 150 0.95 -21.94 4.53
C VAL A 150 2.16 -22.03 5.46
N SER A 151 2.85 -20.91 5.73
CA SER A 151 4.01 -20.89 6.64
C SER A 151 3.66 -21.35 8.06
N PHE A 152 2.46 -21.03 8.56
CA PHE A 152 1.99 -21.48 9.87
C PHE A 152 1.38 -22.88 9.87
N ALA A 153 0.58 -23.24 8.85
CA ALA A 153 -0.13 -24.52 8.82
C ALA A 153 0.77 -25.71 8.47
N ALA A 154 1.81 -25.50 7.65
CA ALA A 154 2.65 -26.59 7.14
C ALA A 154 3.89 -26.91 7.99
N GLY A 155 4.10 -26.20 9.11
CA GLY A 155 5.22 -26.48 10.04
C GLY A 155 6.59 -26.57 9.35
N ASN A 156 7.02 -25.50 8.68
CA ASN A 156 8.29 -25.37 7.94
C ASN A 156 8.56 -26.39 6.81
N ILE A 157 7.64 -27.31 6.49
CA ILE A 157 7.78 -28.22 5.34
C ILE A 157 6.83 -27.73 4.24
N LEU A 158 7.27 -26.71 3.48
CA LEU A 158 6.65 -26.37 2.22
C LEU A 158 6.77 -27.58 1.28
N SER A 159 5.71 -28.40 1.21
CA SER A 159 5.57 -29.45 0.21
C SER A 159 5.91 -28.89 -1.18
N SER A 160 6.65 -29.66 -1.97
CA SER A 160 7.24 -29.23 -3.25
C SER A 160 6.23 -28.64 -4.25
N SER A 161 4.93 -28.88 -4.09
CA SER A 161 3.86 -28.30 -4.90
C SER A 161 3.53 -26.83 -4.58
N TYR A 162 3.72 -26.39 -3.33
CA TYR A 162 3.38 -25.02 -2.89
C TYR A 162 4.60 -24.12 -2.70
N GLY A 163 5.81 -24.71 -2.72
CA GLY A 163 7.08 -24.03 -2.50
C GLY A 163 7.41 -22.89 -3.47
N ILE A 164 6.87 -22.92 -4.70
CA ILE A 164 7.10 -21.86 -5.71
C ILE A 164 5.88 -20.93 -5.81
N LEU A 165 4.68 -21.49 -5.86
CA LEU A 165 3.44 -20.73 -6.08
C LEU A 165 3.22 -19.67 -4.99
N VAL A 166 3.46 -20.01 -3.73
CA VAL A 166 3.17 -19.15 -2.58
C VAL A 166 4.14 -17.96 -2.50
N PRO A 167 5.48 -18.14 -2.62
CA PRO A 167 6.40 -17.01 -2.78
C PRO A 167 6.15 -16.18 -4.04
N CYS A 168 5.76 -16.79 -5.17
CA CYS A 168 5.40 -16.04 -6.37
C CYS A 168 4.18 -15.14 -6.14
N LEU A 169 3.14 -15.62 -5.47
CA LEU A 169 1.97 -14.82 -5.09
C LEU A 169 2.33 -13.65 -4.17
N PHE A 170 3.24 -13.87 -3.23
CA PHE A 170 3.76 -12.80 -2.37
C PHE A 170 4.49 -11.73 -3.20
N CYS A 171 5.38 -12.15 -4.10
CA CYS A 171 6.12 -11.24 -4.98
C CYS A 171 5.23 -10.46 -5.96
N LEU A 172 4.10 -11.05 -6.41
CA LEU A 172 3.15 -10.39 -7.30
C LEU A 172 2.59 -9.08 -6.71
N ASN A 173 2.53 -8.93 -5.39
CA ASN A 173 2.13 -7.68 -4.74
C ASN A 173 2.96 -6.47 -5.22
N SER A 174 4.27 -6.65 -5.43
CA SER A 174 5.15 -5.59 -5.92
C SER A 174 4.82 -5.20 -7.36
N CYS A 175 4.49 -6.18 -8.21
CA CYS A 175 4.12 -5.99 -9.62
C CYS A 175 2.74 -5.34 -9.79
N LEU A 176 1.81 -5.59 -8.86
CA LEU A 176 0.45 -5.06 -8.93
C LEU A 176 0.40 -3.56 -8.63
N ASN A 177 1.37 -3.00 -7.92
CA ASN A 177 1.40 -1.58 -7.60
C ASN A 177 1.34 -0.69 -8.86
N PRO A 178 2.29 -0.75 -9.83
CA PRO A 178 2.21 0.02 -11.08
C PRO A 178 0.92 -0.21 -11.89
N LEU A 179 0.44 -1.46 -11.95
CA LEU A 179 -0.79 -1.79 -12.68
C LEU A 179 -2.02 -1.11 -12.07
N ILE A 180 -2.11 -1.10 -10.75
CA ILE A 180 -3.16 -0.40 -10.02
C ILE A 180 -3.08 1.11 -10.29
N TYR A 181 -1.88 1.71 -10.26
CA TYR A 181 -1.72 3.12 -10.61
C TYR A 181 -2.20 3.41 -12.04
N ALA A 182 -1.83 2.56 -13.00
CA ALA A 182 -2.27 2.67 -14.39
C ALA A 182 -3.79 2.50 -14.55
N LEU A 183 -4.43 1.59 -13.83
CA LEU A 183 -5.87 1.38 -13.97
C LEU A 183 -6.69 2.52 -13.36
N PHE A 184 -6.24 3.08 -12.24
CA PHE A 184 -7.04 3.96 -11.41
C PHE A 184 -6.70 5.44 -11.48
N TYR A 185 -5.49 5.80 -11.95
CA TYR A 185 -5.05 7.20 -12.01
C TYR A 185 -4.89 7.66 -13.48
N PRO A 186 -5.84 8.47 -14.01
CA PRO A 186 -5.80 8.94 -15.39
C PRO A 186 -4.54 9.74 -15.75
N TRP A 187 -4.05 10.57 -14.81
CA TRP A 187 -2.81 11.33 -14.99
C TRP A 187 -1.59 10.40 -15.09
N PHE A 188 -1.56 9.32 -14.32
CA PHE A 188 -0.49 8.31 -14.38
C PHE A 188 -0.47 7.61 -15.74
N ARG A 189 -1.63 7.27 -16.29
CA ARG A 189 -1.72 6.73 -17.66
C ARG A 189 -1.19 7.68 -18.70
N ARG A 190 -1.51 8.98 -18.59
CA ARG A 190 -0.97 10.01 -19.50
C ARG A 190 0.55 10.08 -19.39
N ALA A 191 1.10 10.11 -18.18
CA ALA A 191 2.54 10.10 -17.96
C ALA A 191 3.22 8.86 -18.57
N VAL A 192 2.69 7.65 -18.32
CA VAL A 192 3.21 6.40 -18.90
C VAL A 192 3.16 6.45 -20.42
N LYS A 193 2.06 6.95 -21.01
CA LYS A 193 1.95 7.11 -22.46
C LYS A 193 3.05 8.02 -22.99
N LEU A 194 3.28 9.18 -22.39
CA LEU A 194 4.34 10.13 -22.79
C LEU A 194 5.74 9.48 -22.72
N ILE A 195 6.01 8.70 -21.68
CA ILE A 195 7.28 7.97 -21.50
C ILE A 195 7.45 6.92 -22.60
N VAL A 196 6.45 6.08 -22.84
CA VAL A 196 6.51 4.98 -23.82
C VAL A 196 6.55 5.50 -25.25
N THR A 197 5.85 6.60 -25.57
CA THR A 197 5.91 7.24 -26.88
C THR A 197 7.13 8.15 -27.05
N LEU A 198 8.06 8.16 -26.09
CA LEU A 198 9.28 8.97 -26.07
C LEU A 198 9.05 10.48 -26.26
N GLN A 199 7.84 10.97 -25.97
CA GLN A 199 7.48 12.38 -26.08
C GLN A 199 8.21 13.23 -25.02
N ILE A 200 8.69 12.59 -23.95
CA ILE A 200 9.57 13.22 -22.95
C ILE A 200 10.91 13.71 -23.54
N LEU A 201 11.36 13.14 -24.67
CA LEU A 201 12.62 13.49 -25.33
C LEU A 201 12.46 14.63 -26.34
N GLN A 202 11.22 15.05 -26.63
CA GLN A 202 10.97 16.14 -27.58
C GLN A 202 11.31 17.51 -26.95
N PRO A 203 11.89 18.45 -27.72
CA PRO A 203 12.11 19.81 -27.24
C PRO A 203 10.78 20.47 -26.86
N GLY A 204 10.72 21.08 -25.67
CA GLY A 204 9.48 21.62 -25.08
C GLY A 204 8.73 20.68 -24.14
N SER A 205 9.16 19.42 -23.97
CA SER A 205 8.51 18.44 -23.09
C SER A 205 8.40 18.85 -21.62
N ARG A 206 9.26 19.77 -21.17
CA ARG A 206 9.30 20.30 -19.80
C ARG A 206 8.05 21.10 -19.42
N GLU A 207 7.33 21.64 -20.41
CA GLU A 207 6.11 22.45 -20.22
C GLU A 207 4.82 21.63 -20.41
N ALA A 208 4.93 20.34 -20.74
CA ALA A 208 3.77 19.48 -20.97
C ALA A 208 2.93 19.33 -19.68
N ASN A 209 1.67 19.77 -19.74
CA ASN A 209 0.75 19.62 -18.61
C ASN A 209 0.20 18.19 -18.56
N ILE A 210 0.54 17.46 -17.49
CA ILE A 210 0.18 16.06 -17.27
C ILE A 210 -1.10 15.91 -16.42
N LEU A 211 -1.52 16.98 -15.74
CA LEU A 211 -2.69 17.03 -14.84
C LEU A 211 -4.01 17.23 -15.60
#